data_AF-A0A1G0K7V7-F1
#
_entry.id   AF-A0A1G0K7V7-F1
#
_cell.length_a   1.000
_cell.length_b   1.000
_cell.length_c   1.000
_cell.angle_alpha   90.00
_cell.angle_beta   90.00
_cell.angle_gamma   90.00
#
_symmetry.space_group_name_H-M   'P 1'
#
loop_
_entity.id
_entity.type
_entity.pdbx_description
1 polymer ?
#
loop_
_entity_poly.entity_id
_entity_poly.type
_entity_poly.pdbx_seq_one_letter_code
_entity_poly.pdbx_strand_id
1 'polypeptide(L)' 'MDRVALIRERLTKALAPAQLDIIDDSHQHAGHAAAGGAGHFTVKIVSAQFTNQTPLERHRMVYRAVADLMP' A
#
# COMPACT_ATOMS: atom_id res chain seq x y z
N MET A 1 9.86 -6.28 -12.06
CA MET A 1 9.99 -5.36 -10.91
C MET A 1 9.17 -5.94 -9.78
N ASP A 2 9.74 -6.04 -8.58
CA ASP A 2 9.03 -6.51 -7.39
C ASP A 2 7.91 -5.50 -7.01
N ARG A 3 6.66 -5.95 -6.95
CA ARG A 3 5.49 -5.12 -6.61
C ARG A 3 5.65 -4.48 -5.23
N VAL A 4 6.22 -5.21 -4.28
CA VAL A 4 6.49 -4.70 -2.92
C VAL A 4 7.50 -3.56 -2.96
N ALA A 5 8.56 -3.70 -3.77
CA ALA A 5 9.56 -2.65 -3.94
C ALA A 5 8.95 -1.36 -4.51
N LEU A 6 8.05 -1.48 -5.50
CA LEU A 6 7.38 -0.32 -6.10
C LEU A 6 6.42 0.36 -5.11
N ILE A 7 5.61 -0.42 -4.38
CA ILE A 7 4.75 0.13 -3.32
C ILE A 7 5.59 0.84 -2.26
N ARG A 8 6.72 0.23 -1.84
CA ARG A 8 7.66 0.83 -0.89
C ARG A 8 8.18 2.17 -1.38
N GLU A 9 8.68 2.23 -2.62
CA GLU A 9 9.20 3.45 -3.22
C GLU A 9 8.14 4.57 -3.21
N ARG A 10 6.92 4.28 -3.68
CA ARG A 10 5.85 5.27 -3.76
C ARG A 10 5.44 5.80 -2.39
N LEU A 11 5.26 4.92 -1.41
CA LEU A 11 4.87 5.31 -0.06
C LEU A 11 5.99 6.06 0.66
N THR A 12 7.25 5.66 0.46
CA THR A 12 8.41 6.38 1.02
C THR A 12 8.48 7.80 0.46
N LYS A 13 8.33 7.96 -0.87
CA LYS A 13 8.38 9.27 -1.53
C LYS A 13 7.23 10.18 -1.12
N ALA A 14 6.02 9.65 -1.03
CA ALA A 14 4.83 10.45 -0.74
C ALA A 14 4.69 10.81 0.75
N LEU A 15 4.96 9.85 1.64
CA LEU A 15 4.56 9.95 3.05
C LEU A 15 5.74 10.11 4.01
N ALA A 16 6.99 10.00 3.53
CA ALA A 16 8.22 10.08 4.36
C ALA A 16 8.07 9.33 5.70
N PRO A 17 7.72 8.03 5.69
CA PRO A 17 7.38 7.30 6.88
C PRO A 17 8.60 7.07 7.77
N ALA A 18 8.41 7.18 9.09
CA ALA A 18 9.39 6.74 10.08
C ALA A 18 9.47 5.20 10.15
N GLN A 19 8.36 4.51 9.85
CA GLN A 19 8.29 3.05 9.73
C GLN A 19 7.36 2.65 8.60
N LEU A 20 7.78 1.68 7.78
CA LEU A 20 7.00 1.14 6.67
C LEU A 20 7.22 -0.38 6.53
N ASP A 21 6.18 -1.13 6.86
CA ASP A 21 6.09 -2.58 6.68
C ASP A 21 5.05 -2.90 5.61
N ILE A 22 5.43 -3.75 4.65
CA ILE A 22 4.58 -4.20 3.55
C ILE A 22 4.67 -5.72 3.51
N ILE A 23 3.51 -6.37 3.57
CA ILE A 23 3.37 -7.84 3.52
C ILE A 23 2.58 -8.17 2.25
N ASP A 24 3.11 -9.09 1.45
CA ASP A 24 2.43 -9.62 0.27
C ASP A 24 1.58 -10.83 0.65
N ASP A 25 0.27 -10.59 0.75
CA ASP A 25 -0.75 -11.57 1.08
C ASP A 25 -1.37 -12.23 -0.17
N SER A 26 -0.84 -11.95 -1.37
CA SER A 26 -1.42 -12.42 -2.64
C SER A 26 -1.53 -13.94 -2.74
N HIS A 27 -0.68 -14.68 -2.02
CA HIS A 27 -0.70 -16.13 -1.97
C HIS A 27 -1.89 -16.70 -1.18
N GLN A 28 -2.50 -15.93 -0.27
CA GLN A 28 -3.71 -16.35 0.47
C GLN A 28 -4.93 -16.50 -0.45
N HIS A 29 -4.82 -16.05 -1.71
CA HIS A 29 -5.83 -16.20 -2.76
C HIS A 29 -5.41 -17.14 -3.91
N ALA A 30 -4.27 -17.82 -3.79
CA ALA A 30 -3.78 -18.79 -4.77
C ALA A 30 -4.66 -20.07 -4.76
N GLY A 31 -5.79 -20.01 -5.46
CA GLY A 31 -6.77 -21.10 -5.52
C GLY A 31 -8.14 -20.66 -6.08
N HIS A 32 -8.44 -19.36 -6.06
CA HIS A 32 -9.61 -18.81 -6.73
C HIS A 32 -9.23 -18.27 -8.11
N ALA A 33 -9.57 -19.03 -9.16
CA ALA A 33 -9.40 -18.66 -10.58
C ALA A 33 -10.10 -17.34 -11.00
N ALA A 34 -10.83 -16.68 -10.09
CA ALA A 34 -11.57 -15.45 -10.32
C ALA A 34 -10.83 -14.16 -9.89
N ALA A 35 -9.68 -14.24 -9.22
CA ALA A 35 -8.88 -13.06 -8.86
C ALA A 35 -7.97 -12.72 -10.05
N GLY A 36 -8.44 -11.87 -10.97
CA GLY A 36 -7.79 -11.52 -12.24
C GLY A 36 -6.39 -10.85 -12.13
N GLY A 37 -5.41 -11.51 -11.53
CA GLY A 37 -3.99 -11.09 -11.46
C GLY A 37 -3.67 -9.98 -10.45
N ALA A 38 -4.67 -9.44 -9.76
CA ALA A 38 -4.50 -8.45 -8.70
C ALA A 38 -3.95 -9.10 -7.42
N GLY A 39 -3.01 -8.42 -6.75
CA GLY A 39 -2.41 -8.87 -5.49
C GLY A 39 -3.09 -8.29 -4.26
N HIS A 40 -2.87 -8.90 -3.09
CA HIS A 40 -3.30 -8.37 -1.78
C HIS A 40 -2.06 -7.96 -0.99
N PHE A 41 -2.06 -6.74 -0.46
CA PHE A 41 -0.96 -6.23 0.35
C PHE A 41 -1.46 -5.63 1.66
N THR A 42 -0.93 -6.11 2.78
CA THR A 42 -1.09 -5.44 4.08
C THR A 42 0.03 -4.43 4.25
N VAL A 43 -0.32 -3.18 4.53
CA VAL A 43 0.64 -2.08 4.71
C VAL A 43 0.47 -1.44 6.08
N LYS A 44 1.55 -1.38 6.87
CA LYS A 44 1.61 -0.65 8.15
C LYS A 44 2.56 0.52 7.99
N ILE A 45 2.07 1.72 8.29
CA ILE A 45 2.79 2.98 8.08
C ILE A 45 2.73 3.84 9.33
N VAL A 46 3.89 4.32 9.78
CA VAL A 46 4.01 5.39 10.77
C VAL A 46 4.59 6.62 10.08
N SER A 47 3.84 7.71 10.01
CA SER A 47 4.28 8.98 9.42
C SER A 47 3.72 10.17 10.19
N ALA A 48 4.55 11.20 10.38
CA ALA A 48 4.13 12.48 10.94
C ALA A 48 3.08 13.19 10.08
N GLN A 49 3.01 12.88 8.77
CA GLN A 49 2.00 13.46 7.86
C GLN A 49 0.56 13.04 8.22
N PHE A 50 0.38 11.97 9.02
CA PHE A 50 -0.95 11.56 9.48
C PHE A 50 -1.45 12.33 10.71
N THR A 51 -0.63 13.22 11.27
CA THR A 51 -1.02 14.09 12.38
C THR A 51 -2.22 14.94 11.98
N ASN A 52 -3.24 14.99 12.84
CA ASN A 52 -4.50 15.71 12.61
C ASN A 52 -5.31 15.25 11.38
N GLN A 53 -4.93 14.13 10.74
CA GLN A 53 -5.73 13.53 9.66
C GLN A 53 -6.70 12.51 10.21
N THR A 54 -7.95 12.58 9.75
CA THR A 54 -8.96 11.55 10.01
C THR A 54 -8.55 10.21 9.39
N PRO A 55 -9.09 9.06 9.85
CA PRO A 55 -8.78 7.77 9.23
C PRO A 55 -9.01 7.75 7.71
N LEU A 56 -10.11 8.35 7.25
CA LEU A 56 -10.44 8.44 5.82
C LEU A 56 -9.38 9.24 5.04
N GLU A 57 -8.91 10.36 5.58
CA GLU A 57 -7.85 11.16 4.93
C GLU A 57 -6.55 10.40 4.84
N ARG A 58 -6.15 9.68 5.90
CA ARG A 58 -4.96 8.81 5.88
C ARG A 58 -5.05 7.76 4.78
N HIS A 59 -6.20 7.09 4.64
CA HIS A 59 -6.42 6.14 3.56
C HIS A 59 -6.37 6.79 2.17
N ARG A 60 -6.99 7.98 2.00
CA ARG A 60 -6.92 8.72 0.73
C ARG A 60 -5.50 9.12 0.37
N MET A 61 -4.68 9.53 1.34
CA MET A 61 -3.26 9.84 1.11
C MET A 61 -2.49 8.61 0.63
N VAL A 62 -2.69 7.45 1.29
CA VAL A 62 -2.08 6.19 0.88
C VAL A 62 -2.52 5.79 -0.52
N TYR A 63 -3.82 5.80 -0.80
CA TYR A 63 -4.35 5.43 -2.12
C TYR A 63 -3.87 6.35 -3.24
N ARG A 64 -3.77 7.65 -2.99
CA ARG A 64 -3.21 8.60 -3.98
C ARG A 64 -1.76 8.26 -4.33
N ALA A 65 -0.95 7.83 -3.36
CA ALA A 65 0.46 7.52 -3.59
C ALA A 65 0.67 6.29 -4.51
N VAL A 66 -0.29 5.36 -4.51
CA VAL A 66 -0.24 4.10 -5.28
C VAL A 66 -1.36 3.97 -6.31
N ALA A 67 -2.01 5.08 -6.66
CA ALA A 67 -3.21 5.08 -7.50
C ALA A 67 -2.97 4.45 -8.87
N ASP A 68 -1.79 4.63 -9.45
CA ASP A 68 -1.40 4.05 -10.74
C ASP A 68 -1.10 2.54 -10.69
N LEU A 69 -1.06 1.97 -9.48
CA LEU A 69 -0.87 0.53 -9.27
C LEU A 69 -2.19 -0.22 -9.03
N MET A 70 -3.30 0.51 -8.88
CA MET A 70 -4.63 -0.06 -8.69
C MET A 70 -5.41 -0.03 -10.01
N PRO A 71 -6.04 -1.15 -10.41
CA PRO A 71 -6.82 -1.24 -11.65
C PRO A 71 -8.14 -0.45 -11.60
#